data_AF-A0A496T982-F1
#
_entry.id   AF-A0A496T982-F1
#
_cell.length_a   1.000
_cell.length_b   1.000
_cell.length_c   1.000
_cell.angle_alpha   90.00
_cell.angle_beta   90.00
_cell.angle_gamma   90.00
#
_symmetry.space_group_name_H-M   'P 1'
#
loop_
_entity.id
_entity.type
_entity.pdbx_description
1 polymer ?
#
loop_
_entity_poly.entity_id
_entity_poly.type
_entity_poly.pdbx_seq_one_letter_code
_entity_poly.pdbx_strand_id
1 'polypeptide(L)'
;MKKSDTNRKLGRAKLLSFTILFATVIILTFILAAYTSSGAEKETQPQAATQDQSSARGMGFLAAALSTGLSVLGAGFAVAQVGTAAVGAVAEKPELVGRTLIYVGLAEGLAIYGL
;
A
#
# COMPACT_ATOMS: atom_id res chain seq x y z
N MET A 1 19.47 -24.71 32.73
CA MET A 1 18.48 -24.97 31.65
C MET A 1 17.37 -23.91 31.50
N LYS A 2 17.19 -22.95 32.41
CA LYS A 2 16.03 -22.01 32.46
C LYS A 2 16.09 -20.77 31.53
N LYS A 3 17.21 -20.53 30.84
CA LYS A 3 17.44 -19.30 30.04
C LYS A 3 16.75 -19.32 28.66
N SER A 4 16.37 -20.50 28.16
CA SER A 4 15.74 -20.67 26.83
C SER A 4 14.29 -20.17 26.78
N ASP A 5 13.49 -20.48 27.81
CA ASP A 5 12.06 -20.21 27.79
C ASP A 5 11.71 -18.73 27.97
N THR A 6 12.54 -17.98 28.72
CA THR A 6 12.35 -16.53 28.92
C THR A 6 12.53 -15.74 27.63
N ASN A 7 13.50 -16.10 26.79
CA ASN A 7 13.75 -15.42 25.50
C ASN A 7 12.64 -15.71 24.47
N ARG A 8 12.05 -16.91 24.49
CA ARG A 8 10.92 -17.27 23.63
C ARG A 8 9.63 -16.56 24.05
N LYS A 9 9.40 -16.38 25.36
CA LYS A 9 8.29 -15.59 25.89
C LYS A 9 8.43 -14.11 25.57
N LEU A 10 9.65 -13.56 25.67
CA LEU A 10 9.94 -12.17 25.33
C LEU A 10 9.77 -11.88 23.82
N GLY A 11 10.19 -12.80 22.94
CA GLY A 11 9.99 -12.69 21.49
C GLY A 11 8.52 -12.72 21.08
N ARG A 12 7.72 -13.61 21.68
CA ARG A 12 6.27 -13.66 21.46
C ARG A 12 5.54 -12.43 21.99
N ALA A 13 5.96 -11.89 23.14
CA ALA A 13 5.41 -10.64 23.67
C ALA A 13 5.73 -9.43 22.79
N LYS A 14 6.92 -9.36 22.19
CA LYS A 14 7.29 -8.33 21.21
C LYS A 14 6.49 -8.46 19.91
N LEU A 15 6.32 -9.68 19.40
CA LEU A 15 5.52 -9.94 18.20
C LEU A 15 4.05 -9.58 18.44
N LEU A 16 3.47 -9.98 19.57
CA LEU A 16 2.10 -9.63 19.96
C LEU A 16 1.94 -8.11 20.12
N SER A 17 2.90 -7.41 20.72
CA SER A 17 2.86 -5.95 20.83
C SER A 17 2.91 -5.26 19.46
N PHE A 18 3.72 -5.78 18.52
CA PHE A 18 3.80 -5.25 17.16
C PHE A 18 2.50 -5.50 16.37
N THR A 19 1.91 -6.68 16.49
CA THR A 19 0.60 -7.00 15.89
C THR A 19 -0.51 -6.12 16.46
N ILE A 20 -0.53 -5.91 17.78
CA ILE A 20 -1.53 -5.04 18.44
C ILE A 20 -1.35 -3.59 17.98
N LEU A 21 -0.11 -3.07 17.95
CA LEU A 21 0.19 -1.73 17.45
C LEU A 21 -0.33 -1.55 16.01
N PHE A 22 -0.02 -2.49 15.12
CA PHE A 22 -0.44 -2.43 13.73
C PHE A 22 -1.96 -2.48 13.57
N ALA A 23 -2.64 -3.37 14.32
CA ALA A 23 -4.09 -3.46 14.35
C ALA A 23 -4.73 -2.17 14.91
N THR A 24 -4.17 -1.58 15.96
CA THR A 24 -4.66 -0.32 16.52
C THR A 24 -4.50 0.83 15.55
N VAL A 25 -3.41 0.91 14.79
CA VAL A 25 -3.22 1.95 13.77
C VAL A 25 -4.25 1.81 12.67
N ILE A 26 -4.46 0.58 12.15
CA ILE A 26 -5.49 0.32 11.13
C ILE A 26 -6.88 0.73 11.63
N ILE A 27 -7.24 0.33 12.86
CA ILE A 27 -8.54 0.68 13.45
C ILE A 27 -8.66 2.20 13.62
N LEU A 28 -7.61 2.88 14.10
CA LEU A 28 -7.61 4.34 14.24
C LEU A 28 -7.76 5.03 12.87
N THR A 29 -7.12 4.52 11.83
CA THR A 29 -7.25 5.03 10.46
C THR A 29 -8.67 4.85 9.92
N PHE A 30 -9.30 3.71 10.16
CA PHE A 30 -10.69 3.47 9.77
C PHE A 30 -11.67 4.36 10.54
N ILE A 31 -11.44 4.56 11.85
CA ILE A 31 -12.24 5.44 12.69
C ILE A 31 -12.07 6.90 12.23
N LEU A 32 -10.84 7.34 11.97
CA LEU A 32 -10.56 8.68 11.48
C LEU A 32 -11.19 8.90 10.10
N ALA A 33 -11.09 7.93 9.18
CA ALA A 33 -11.76 7.97 7.87
C ALA A 33 -13.29 8.05 7.99
N ALA A 34 -13.89 7.37 8.98
CA ALA A 34 -15.31 7.47 9.27
C ALA A 34 -15.68 8.87 9.81
N TYR A 35 -14.81 9.50 10.60
CA TYR A 35 -15.02 10.86 11.10
C TYR A 35 -14.73 11.95 10.05
N THR A 36 -13.81 11.76 9.11
CA THR A 36 -13.65 12.67 7.95
C THR A 36 -14.78 12.51 6.93
N SER A 37 -15.49 11.38 6.93
CA SER A 37 -16.69 11.22 6.08
C SER A 37 -17.89 12.07 6.54
N SER A 38 -17.92 12.50 7.82
CA SER A 38 -18.94 13.39 8.36
C SER A 38 -18.55 14.87 8.33
N GLY A 39 -17.26 15.17 8.16
CA GLY A 39 -16.73 16.50 7.89
C GLY A 39 -16.15 16.57 6.49
N ALA A 40 -17.01 16.72 5.48
CA ALA A 40 -16.59 17.00 4.11
C ALA A 40 -15.88 18.36 4.06
N GLU A 41 -14.57 18.37 4.29
CA GLU A 41 -13.73 19.49 3.92
C GLU A 41 -13.72 19.55 2.39
N LYS A 42 -14.36 20.62 1.89
CA LYS A 42 -14.39 20.99 0.48
C LYS A 42 -12.99 21.43 0.09
N GLU A 43 -12.18 20.52 -0.44
CA GLU A 43 -11.08 20.95 -1.28
C GLU A 43 -11.67 21.55 -2.57
N THR A 44 -11.13 22.72 -2.91
CA THR A 44 -11.72 23.69 -3.83
C THR A 44 -11.51 23.30 -5.28
N GLN A 45 -12.59 23.16 -6.07
CA GLN A 45 -12.65 23.49 -7.51
C GLN A 45 -14.13 23.61 -7.99
N PRO A 46 -14.44 24.37 -9.06
CA PRO A 46 -15.50 25.37 -9.08
C PRO A 46 -16.91 24.85 -9.36
N GLN A 47 -17.88 25.68 -8.98
CA GLN A 47 -19.34 25.54 -9.05
C GLN A 47 -19.93 25.03 -10.37
N ALA A 48 -20.92 24.13 -10.30
CA ALA A 48 -22.34 24.43 -10.61
C ALA A 48 -23.29 23.23 -10.33
N ALA A 49 -24.55 23.56 -9.97
CA ALA A 49 -25.79 22.76 -9.97
C ALA A 49 -25.95 21.52 -9.06
N THR A 50 -27.10 21.45 -8.39
CA THR A 50 -27.47 20.48 -7.34
C THR A 50 -27.96 19.11 -7.86
N GLN A 51 -28.11 18.94 -9.18
CA GLN A 51 -28.34 17.65 -9.84
C GLN A 51 -27.02 17.02 -10.34
N ASP A 52 -25.97 17.85 -10.48
CA ASP A 52 -24.64 17.48 -10.95
C ASP A 52 -23.81 16.76 -9.89
N GLN A 53 -24.17 16.83 -8.60
CA GLN A 53 -23.36 16.24 -7.53
C GLN A 53 -23.35 14.70 -7.51
N SER A 54 -24.44 14.03 -7.93
CA SER A 54 -24.45 12.56 -8.01
C SER A 54 -23.63 12.07 -9.21
N SER A 55 -23.79 12.74 -10.36
CA SER A 55 -23.01 12.51 -11.57
C SER A 55 -21.52 12.81 -11.35
N ALA A 56 -21.18 13.92 -10.68
CA ALA A 56 -19.82 14.28 -10.33
C ALA A 56 -19.18 13.27 -9.37
N ARG A 57 -19.92 12.77 -8.37
CA ARG A 57 -19.45 11.66 -7.51
C ARG A 57 -19.22 10.37 -8.28
N GLY A 58 -20.14 10.01 -9.18
CA GLY A 58 -20.00 8.84 -10.06
C GLY A 58 -18.77 8.95 -10.97
N MET A 59 -18.53 10.13 -11.54
CA MET A 59 -17.34 10.44 -12.34
C MET A 59 -16.06 10.35 -11.50
N GLY A 60 -16.09 10.82 -10.25
CA GLY A 60 -14.97 10.72 -9.31
C GLY A 60 -14.61 9.28 -8.96
N PHE A 61 -15.60 8.41 -8.72
CA PHE A 61 -15.34 6.98 -8.50
C PHE A 61 -14.82 6.28 -9.76
N LEU A 62 -15.33 6.65 -10.94
CA LEU A 62 -14.81 6.12 -12.20
C LEU A 62 -13.36 6.56 -12.45
N ALA A 63 -13.04 7.83 -12.19
CA ALA A 63 -11.68 8.36 -12.30
C ALA A 63 -10.72 7.66 -11.33
N ALA A 64 -11.13 7.47 -10.07
CA ALA A 64 -10.34 6.73 -9.08
C ALA A 64 -10.10 5.28 -9.51
N ALA A 65 -11.15 4.57 -9.95
CA ALA A 65 -11.04 3.19 -10.42
C ALA A 65 -10.12 3.07 -11.64
N LEU A 66 -10.19 4.01 -12.59
CA LEU A 66 -9.34 4.03 -13.77
C LEU A 66 -7.88 4.37 -13.42
N SER A 67 -7.64 5.36 -12.55
CA SER A 67 -6.28 5.72 -12.09
C SER A 67 -5.57 4.53 -11.46
N THR A 68 -6.19 3.91 -10.46
CA THR A 68 -5.58 2.78 -9.75
C THR A 68 -5.50 1.55 -10.64
N GLY A 69 -6.56 1.25 -11.41
CA GLY A 69 -6.60 0.10 -12.30
C GLY A 69 -5.51 0.13 -13.36
N LEU A 70 -5.35 1.26 -14.07
CA LEU A 70 -4.31 1.41 -15.09
C LEU A 70 -2.90 1.42 -14.49
N SER A 71 -2.73 2.03 -13.32
CA SER A 71 -1.44 2.05 -12.64
C SER A 71 -0.97 0.64 -12.25
N VAL A 72 -1.84 -0.18 -11.64
CA VAL A 72 -1.50 -1.54 -11.23
C VAL A 72 -1.22 -2.45 -12.44
N LEU A 73 -1.89 -2.24 -13.56
CA LEU A 73 -1.57 -2.96 -14.81
C LEU A 73 -0.15 -2.63 -15.32
N GLY A 74 0.23 -1.36 -15.31
CA GLY A 74 1.58 -0.92 -15.67
C GLY A 74 2.65 -1.43 -14.69
N ALA A 75 2.37 -1.35 -13.39
CA ALA A 75 3.25 -1.87 -12.35
C ALA A 75 3.46 -3.39 -12.50
N GLY A 76 2.40 -4.16 -12.71
CA GLY A 76 2.49 -5.61 -12.92
C GLY A 76 3.36 -5.99 -14.13
N PHE A 77 3.25 -5.24 -15.23
CA PHE A 77 4.11 -5.45 -16.41
C PHE A 77 5.59 -5.16 -16.09
N ALA A 78 5.86 -4.02 -15.43
CA ALA A 78 7.22 -3.65 -15.03
C ALA A 78 7.82 -4.68 -14.07
N VAL A 79 7.05 -5.13 -13.08
CA VAL A 79 7.47 -6.13 -12.08
C VAL A 79 7.73 -7.49 -12.73
N ALA A 80 6.92 -7.92 -13.69
CA ALA A 80 7.16 -9.18 -14.41
C ALA A 80 8.54 -9.18 -15.10
N GLN A 81 8.92 -8.06 -15.72
CA GLN A 81 10.19 -7.95 -16.42
C GLN A 81 11.38 -7.75 -15.47
N VAL A 82 11.24 -6.87 -14.48
CA VAL A 82 12.30 -6.62 -13.48
C VAL A 82 12.51 -7.85 -12.59
N GLY A 83 11.44 -8.55 -12.20
CA GLY A 83 11.48 -9.74 -11.36
C GLY A 83 12.18 -10.92 -12.04
N THR A 84 11.87 -11.18 -13.31
CA THR A 84 12.53 -12.24 -14.07
C THR A 84 14.02 -11.95 -14.29
N ALA A 85 14.37 -10.71 -14.62
CA ALA A 85 15.77 -10.27 -14.73
C ALA A 85 16.51 -10.36 -13.38
N ALA A 86 15.85 -9.98 -12.28
CA ALA A 86 16.39 -10.07 -10.93
C ALA A 86 16.73 -11.51 -10.53
N VAL A 87 15.81 -12.45 -10.76
CA VAL A 87 16.06 -13.87 -10.45
C VAL A 87 17.20 -14.44 -11.30
N GLY A 88 17.28 -14.07 -12.59
CA GLY A 88 18.39 -14.46 -13.46
C GLY A 88 19.74 -13.92 -12.99
N ALA A 89 19.81 -12.63 -12.63
CA ALA A 89 21.03 -12.01 -12.12
C ALA A 89 21.47 -12.60 -10.77
N VAL A 90 20.53 -12.92 -9.89
CA VAL A 90 20.79 -13.59 -8.60
C VAL A 90 21.30 -15.01 -8.79
N ALA A 91 20.83 -15.73 -9.81
CA ALA A 91 21.31 -17.08 -10.12
C ALA A 91 22.79 -17.09 -10.52
N GLU A 92 23.27 -16.06 -11.24
CA GLU A 92 24.69 -15.93 -11.57
C GLU A 92 25.53 -15.34 -10.42
N LYS A 93 24.97 -14.37 -9.69
CA LYS A 93 25.66 -13.61 -8.65
C LYS A 93 24.77 -13.46 -7.42
N PRO A 94 24.82 -14.40 -6.46
CA PRO A 94 23.92 -14.39 -5.31
C PRO A 94 24.13 -13.17 -4.40
N GLU A 95 25.29 -12.51 -4.47
CA GLU A 95 25.58 -11.28 -3.73
C GLU A 95 24.71 -10.09 -4.20
N LEU A 96 24.03 -10.20 -5.36
CA LEU A 96 23.17 -9.15 -5.91
C LEU A 96 21.76 -9.11 -5.33
N VAL A 97 21.33 -10.12 -4.55
CA VAL A 97 19.97 -10.22 -3.96
C VAL A 97 19.47 -8.89 -3.38
N GLY A 98 20.31 -8.23 -2.58
CA GLY A 98 19.93 -6.98 -1.91
C GLY A 98 19.66 -5.84 -2.91
N ARG A 99 20.44 -5.74 -3.98
CA ARG A 99 20.28 -4.68 -5.00
C ARG A 99 19.08 -4.96 -5.90
N THR A 100 18.88 -6.23 -6.28
CA THR A 100 17.74 -6.64 -7.11
C THR A 100 16.41 -6.41 -6.40
N LEU A 101 16.35 -6.56 -5.08
CA LEU A 101 15.14 -6.26 -4.30
C LEU A 101 14.77 -4.76 -4.35
N ILE A 102 15.75 -3.85 -4.44
CA ILE A 102 15.48 -2.42 -4.57
C ILE A 102 14.81 -2.12 -5.92
N TYR A 103 15.31 -2.70 -7.01
CA TYR A 103 14.71 -2.48 -8.33
C TYR A 103 13.29 -3.04 -8.44
N VAL A 104 13.03 -4.22 -7.87
CA VAL A 104 11.68 -4.79 -7.81
C VAL A 104 10.77 -3.90 -6.95
N GLY A 105 11.25 -3.42 -5.80
CA GLY A 105 10.49 -2.51 -4.93
C GLY A 105 10.19 -1.16 -5.58
N LEU A 106 11.12 -0.61 -6.38
CA LEU A 106 10.87 0.61 -7.16
C LEU A 106 9.84 0.39 -8.27
N ALA A 107 9.81 -0.79 -8.88
CA ALA A 107 8.79 -1.15 -9.87
C ALA A 107 7.39 -1.29 -9.24
N GLU A 108 7.28 -1.88 -8.05
CA GLU A 108 6.04 -1.95 -7.27
C GLU A 108 5.53 -0.56 -6.85
N GLY A 109 6.44 0.41 -6.65
CA GLY A 109 6.09 1.79 -6.28
C GLY A 109 5.13 2.48 -7.26
N LEU A 110 5.08 2.06 -8.52
CA LEU A 110 4.12 2.57 -9.50
C LEU A 110 2.68 2.33 -9.05
N ALA A 111 2.38 1.15 -8.49
CA ALA A 111 1.02 0.79 -8.06
C ALA A 111 0.50 1.73 -6.96
N ILE A 112 1.38 2.19 -6.06
CA ILE A 112 1.03 3.11 -4.97
C ILE A 112 0.79 4.53 -5.49
N TYR A 113 1.50 4.95 -6.54
CA TYR A 113 1.29 6.26 -7.15
C TYR A 113 -0.07 6.40 -7.87
N GLY A 114 -0.75 5.29 -8.17
CA GLY A 114 -2.08 5.30 -8.78
C GLY A 114 -3.25 5.35 -7.78
N LEU A 115 -2.95 5.32 -6.48
CA LEU A 115 -3.91 5.40 -5.38
C LEU A 115 -4.02 6.83 -4.87
#